data_AF-A0A0F9BH03-F1
#
_entry.id   AF-A0A0F9BH03-F1
#
_cell.length_a   1.000
_cell.length_b   1.000
_cell.length_c   1.000
_cell.angle_alpha   90.00
_cell.angle_beta   90.00
_cell.angle_gamma   90.00
#
_symmetry.space_group_name_H-M   'P 1'
#
loop_
_entity.id
_entity.type
_entity.pdbx_description
1 polymer ?
#
loop_
_entity_poly.entity_id
_entity_poly.type
_entity_poly.pdbx_seq_one_letter_code
_entity_poly.pdbx_strand_id
1 'polypeptide(L)'
;SKVALVDEIKKEEKEEIIINKKKDEIINSFEIAENLYKMGGYEKALDIYNLINKEDIEDEKATWITYQIANCYRKLKAFDKALEIYRKLEDEYEGTYWGKQAQWYINEIEWRTEAQDKLEIVGER
;
A
#
# COMPACT_ATOMS: atom_id res chain seq x y z
N SER A 1 40.88 2.06 24.32
CA SER A 1 40.95 3.12 25.36
C SER A 1 39.54 3.54 25.73
N LYS A 2 39.31 4.02 26.96
CA LYS A 2 37.97 4.41 27.46
C LYS A 2 37.23 5.42 26.57
N VAL A 3 37.97 6.19 25.76
CA VAL A 3 37.47 7.18 24.81
C VAL A 3 36.71 6.53 23.64
N ALA A 4 37.25 5.46 23.03
CA ALA A 4 36.61 4.80 21.87
C ALA A 4 35.22 4.21 22.22
N LEU A 5 35.10 3.62 23.41
CA LEU A 5 33.83 3.08 23.92
C LEU A 5 32.77 4.18 24.13
N VAL A 6 33.17 5.37 24.57
CA VAL A 6 32.24 6.49 24.77
C VAL A 6 31.76 7.08 23.44
N ASP A 7 32.61 7.06 22.42
CA ASP A 7 32.26 7.54 21.08
C ASP A 7 31.33 6.56 20.34
N GLU A 8 31.49 5.25 20.53
CA GLU A 8 30.56 4.22 20.03
C GLU A 8 29.16 4.34 20.64
N ILE A 9 29.06 4.47 21.97
CA ILE A 9 27.76 4.62 22.67
C ILE A 9 27.01 5.86 22.16
N LYS A 10 27.69 7.00 22.00
CA LYS A 10 27.07 8.23 21.48
C LYS A 10 26.62 8.11 20.03
N LYS A 11 27.23 7.21 19.25
CA LYS A 11 26.83 6.96 17.86
C LYS A 11 25.55 6.11 17.84
N GLU A 12 25.50 5.05 18.63
CA GLU A 12 24.33 4.18 18.78
C GLU A 12 23.10 4.95 19.26
N GLU A 13 23.24 5.82 20.28
CA GLU A 13 22.15 6.68 20.77
C GLU A 13 21.60 7.61 19.68
N LYS A 14 22.47 8.17 18.82
CA LYS A 14 22.04 9.02 17.70
C LYS A 14 21.30 8.22 16.64
N GLU A 15 21.75 7.02 16.33
CA GLU A 15 21.09 6.13 15.38
C GLU A 15 19.69 5.74 15.89
N GLU A 16 19.56 5.41 17.17
CA GLU A 16 18.27 5.09 17.80
C GLU A 16 17.28 6.27 17.74
N ILE A 17 17.74 7.50 18.04
CA ILE A 17 16.91 8.72 17.93
C ILE A 17 16.44 8.96 16.48
N ILE A 18 17.32 8.75 15.50
CA ILE A 18 16.98 8.91 14.07
C ILE A 18 15.97 7.85 13.65
N ILE A 19 16.15 6.60 14.07
CA ILE A 19 15.23 5.50 13.78
C ILE A 19 13.86 5.78 14.38
N ASN A 20 13.79 6.20 15.65
CA ASN A 20 12.53 6.54 16.32
C ASN A 20 11.81 7.70 15.62
N LYS A 21 12.54 8.75 15.23
CA LYS A 21 11.95 9.87 14.49
C LYS A 21 11.42 9.45 13.12
N LYS A 22 12.15 8.62 12.37
CA LYS A 22 11.68 8.06 11.10
C LYS A 22 10.43 7.20 11.30
N LYS A 23 10.41 6.38 12.34
CA LYS A 23 9.25 5.53 12.68
C LYS A 23 8.01 6.38 12.96
N ASP A 24 8.14 7.47 13.72
CA ASP A 24 7.05 8.41 13.98
C ASP A 24 6.55 9.10 12.70
N GLU A 25 7.45 9.49 11.80
CA GLU A 25 7.12 10.09 10.50
C GLU A 25 6.36 9.12 9.60
N ILE A 26 6.74 7.84 9.61
CA ILE A 26 6.04 6.78 8.88
C ILE A 26 4.64 6.52 9.48
N ILE A 27 4.51 6.48 10.81
CA ILE A 27 3.22 6.34 11.49
C ILE A 27 2.28 7.48 11.10
N ASN A 28 2.77 8.71 11.17
CA ASN A 28 2.00 9.90 10.80
C ASN A 28 1.56 9.86 9.34
N SER A 29 2.47 9.55 8.42
CA SER A 29 2.17 9.46 6.98
C SER A 29 1.11 8.39 6.68
N PHE A 30 1.19 7.24 7.35
CA PHE A 30 0.20 6.17 7.22
C PHE A 30 -1.20 6.61 7.64
N GLU A 31 -1.33 7.25 8.82
CA GLU A 31 -2.62 7.71 9.33
C GLU A 31 -3.24 8.80 8.45
N ILE A 32 -2.41 9.70 7.91
CA ILE A 32 -2.86 10.72 6.94
C ILE A 32 -3.44 10.04 5.70
N ALA A 33 -2.73 9.07 5.12
CA ALA A 33 -3.17 8.38 3.92
C ALA A 33 -4.48 7.59 4.15
N GLU A 34 -4.61 6.92 5.29
CA GLU A 34 -5.84 6.21 5.69
C GLU A 34 -7.04 7.16 5.81
N ASN A 35 -6.84 8.32 6.44
CA ASN A 35 -7.90 9.32 6.57
C ASN A 35 -8.29 9.91 5.21
N LEU A 36 -7.32 10.24 4.36
CA LEU A 36 -7.57 10.71 3.01
C LEU A 36 -8.36 9.68 2.19
N TYR A 37 -7.99 8.40 2.29
CA TYR A 37 -8.72 7.32 1.61
C TYR A 37 -10.18 7.24 2.09
N LYS A 38 -10.42 7.28 3.41
CA LYS A 38 -11.77 7.28 4.00
C LYS A 38 -12.62 8.47 3.55
N MET A 39 -11.99 9.62 3.34
CA MET A 39 -12.64 10.85 2.84
C MET A 39 -12.85 10.85 1.31
N GLY A 40 -12.40 9.83 0.59
CA GLY A 40 -12.49 9.75 -0.87
C GLY A 40 -11.39 10.51 -1.61
N GLY A 41 -10.38 11.03 -0.91
CA GLY A 41 -9.22 11.70 -1.48
C GLY A 41 -8.19 10.70 -2.02
N TYR A 42 -8.60 9.83 -2.94
CA TYR A 42 -7.82 8.67 -3.36
C TYR A 42 -6.48 9.01 -4.04
N GLU A 43 -6.42 10.10 -4.81
CA GLU A 43 -5.17 10.56 -5.45
C GLU A 43 -4.14 10.97 -4.38
N LYS A 44 -4.56 11.83 -3.43
CA LYS A 44 -3.69 12.27 -2.34
C LYS A 44 -3.32 11.11 -1.41
N ALA A 45 -4.24 10.20 -1.12
CA ALA A 45 -3.95 9.01 -0.34
C ALA A 45 -2.87 8.15 -1.03
N LEU A 46 -3.02 7.93 -2.34
CA LEU A 46 -2.05 7.21 -3.15
C LEU A 46 -0.67 7.87 -3.13
N ASP A 47 -0.60 9.20 -3.28
CA ASP A 47 0.66 9.95 -3.21
C ASP A 47 1.37 9.70 -1.87
N ILE A 48 0.65 9.85 -0.76
CA ILE A 48 1.23 9.66 0.58
C ILE A 48 1.64 8.20 0.82
N TYR A 49 0.83 7.21 0.42
CA TYR A 49 1.21 5.80 0.53
C TYR A 49 2.49 5.46 -0.23
N ASN A 50 2.71 6.09 -1.39
CA ASN A 50 3.91 5.87 -2.20
C ASN A 50 5.17 6.52 -1.61
N LEU A 51 5.02 7.52 -0.72
CA LEU A 51 6.15 8.12 0.00
C LEU A 51 6.63 7.27 1.17
N ILE A 52 5.82 6.34 1.66
CA ILE A 52 6.21 5.47 2.77
C ILE A 52 7.21 4.42 2.27
N ASN A 53 8.43 4.47 2.80
CA ASN A 53 9.41 3.42 2.58
C ASN A 53 8.96 2.13 3.27
N LYS A 54 8.67 1.10 2.49
CA LYS A 54 8.16 -0.17 3.00
C LYS A 54 9.26 -1.07 3.57
N GLU A 55 10.53 -0.82 3.24
CA GLU A 55 11.67 -1.58 3.76
C GLU A 55 11.92 -1.34 5.25
N ASP A 56 11.43 -0.21 5.78
CA ASP A 56 11.66 0.23 7.16
C ASP A 56 10.48 -0.12 8.12
N ILE A 57 9.50 -0.90 7.68
CA ILE A 57 8.29 -1.25 8.46
C ILE A 57 8.02 -2.75 8.50
N GLU A 58 7.23 -3.16 9.49
CA GLU A 58 6.76 -4.54 9.64
C GLU A 58 6.04 -5.04 8.37
N ASP A 59 6.34 -6.28 7.96
CA ASP A 59 5.85 -6.88 6.72
C ASP A 59 4.33 -6.77 6.58
N GLU A 60 3.56 -7.01 7.64
CA GLU A 60 2.09 -6.92 7.61
C GLU A 60 1.61 -5.50 7.26
N LYS A 61 2.27 -4.48 7.81
CA LYS A 61 1.95 -3.08 7.51
C LYS A 61 2.37 -2.71 6.09
N ALA A 62 3.50 -3.23 5.60
CA ALA A 62 3.91 -3.07 4.22
C ALA A 62 2.88 -3.68 3.26
N THR A 63 2.41 -4.90 3.53
CA THR A 63 1.35 -5.57 2.76
C THR A 63 0.05 -4.77 2.78
N TRP A 64 -0.36 -4.27 3.94
CA TRP A 64 -1.54 -3.40 4.06
C TRP A 64 -1.42 -2.16 3.17
N ILE A 65 -0.29 -1.45 3.21
CA ILE A 65 -0.07 -0.25 2.39
C ILE A 65 -0.13 -0.60 0.90
N THR A 66 0.52 -1.69 0.48
CA THR A 66 0.46 -2.17 -0.91
C THR A 66 -0.98 -2.47 -1.35
N TYR A 67 -1.76 -3.12 -0.50
CA TYR A 67 -3.18 -3.36 -0.74
C TYR A 67 -4.00 -2.07 -0.82
N GLN A 68 -3.72 -1.08 0.03
CA GLN A 68 -4.39 0.22 0.00
C GLN A 68 -4.05 1.03 -1.26
N ILE A 69 -2.83 0.91 -1.78
CA ILE A 69 -2.45 1.49 -3.08
C ILE A 69 -3.31 0.89 -4.20
N ALA A 70 -3.47 -0.44 -4.24
CA ALA A 70 -4.35 -1.10 -5.21
C ALA A 70 -5.81 -0.62 -5.08
N ASN A 71 -6.31 -0.48 -3.84
CA ASN A 71 -7.63 0.08 -3.57
C ASN A 71 -7.78 1.51 -4.09
N CYS A 72 -6.76 2.37 -3.94
CA CYS A 72 -6.77 3.73 -4.48
C CYS A 72 -6.89 3.71 -6.01
N TYR A 73 -6.08 2.90 -6.70
CA TYR A 73 -6.17 2.76 -8.16
C TYR A 73 -7.55 2.27 -8.60
N ARG A 74 -8.11 1.26 -7.92
CA ARG A 74 -9.46 0.76 -8.21
C ARG A 74 -10.53 1.83 -8.04
N LYS A 75 -10.46 2.62 -6.96
CA LYS A 75 -11.40 3.73 -6.70
C LYS A 75 -11.28 4.85 -7.72
N LEU A 76 -10.09 5.04 -8.27
CA LEU A 76 -9.81 5.96 -9.39
C LEU A 76 -10.14 5.36 -10.77
N LYS A 77 -10.71 4.15 -10.82
CA LYS A 77 -11.01 3.40 -12.05
C LYS A 77 -9.78 3.09 -12.92
N ALA A 78 -8.59 3.19 -12.36
CA ALA A 78 -7.34 2.74 -12.99
C ALA A 78 -7.19 1.22 -12.81
N PHE A 79 -8.10 0.45 -13.42
CA PHE A 79 -8.26 -0.98 -13.16
C PHE A 79 -7.01 -1.79 -13.52
N ASP A 80 -6.31 -1.47 -14.61
CA ASP A 80 -5.09 -2.17 -15.01
C ASP A 80 -4.02 -2.14 -13.92
N LYS A 81 -3.79 -0.96 -13.33
CA LYS A 81 -2.82 -0.77 -12.24
C LYS A 81 -3.26 -1.46 -10.95
N ALA A 82 -4.56 -1.44 -10.66
CA ALA A 82 -5.10 -2.13 -9.50
C ALA A 82 -4.91 -3.64 -9.64
N LEU A 83 -5.25 -4.22 -10.80
CA LEU A 83 -5.10 -5.64 -11.11
C LEU A 83 -3.64 -6.10 -11.05
N GLU A 84 -2.70 -5.29 -11.56
CA GLU A 84 -1.27 -5.62 -11.47
C GLU A 84 -0.85 -5.87 -10.01
N ILE A 85 -1.27 -5.00 -9.10
CA ILE A 85 -0.89 -5.08 -7.68
C ILE A 85 -1.65 -6.20 -6.97
N TYR A 86 -2.97 -6.33 -7.22
CA TYR A 86 -3.73 -7.42 -6.62
C TYR A 86 -3.21 -8.79 -7.04
N ARG A 87 -2.84 -8.99 -8.31
CA ARG A 87 -2.27 -10.26 -8.78
C ARG A 87 -0.96 -10.59 -8.08
N LYS A 88 -0.07 -9.61 -7.90
CA LYS A 88 1.15 -9.80 -7.10
C LYS A 88 0.84 -10.21 -5.66
N LEU A 89 -0.14 -9.55 -5.01
CA LEU A 89 -0.56 -9.91 -3.66
C LEU A 89 -1.19 -11.31 -3.57
N GLU A 90 -1.94 -11.71 -4.59
CA GLU A 90 -2.50 -13.06 -4.71
C GLU A 90 -1.40 -14.11 -4.85
N ASP A 91 -0.45 -13.89 -5.75
CA ASP A 91 0.67 -14.80 -6.02
C ASP A 91 1.59 -14.94 -4.80
N GLU A 92 1.92 -13.83 -4.13
CA GLU A 92 2.83 -13.83 -2.97
C GLU A 92 2.18 -14.38 -1.70
N TYR A 93 0.87 -14.15 -1.52
CA TYR A 93 0.15 -14.47 -0.30
C TYR A 93 -1.01 -15.46 -0.54
N GLU A 94 -0.81 -16.41 -1.45
CA GLU A 94 -1.81 -17.40 -1.86
C GLU A 94 -2.43 -18.12 -0.65
N GLY A 95 -3.77 -18.23 -0.64
CA GLY A 95 -4.51 -18.93 0.42
C GLY A 95 -4.60 -18.20 1.78
N THR A 96 -3.80 -17.15 1.99
CA THR A 96 -3.85 -16.31 3.20
C THR A 96 -5.01 -15.32 3.16
N TYR A 97 -5.13 -14.49 4.21
CA TYR A 97 -6.08 -13.37 4.22
C TYR A 97 -5.86 -12.41 3.04
N TRP A 98 -4.62 -11.98 2.81
CA TRP A 98 -4.29 -10.98 1.79
C TRP A 98 -4.54 -11.49 0.37
N GLY A 99 -4.13 -12.72 0.06
CA GLY A 99 -4.39 -13.32 -1.23
C GLY A 99 -5.89 -13.47 -1.50
N LYS A 100 -6.68 -13.87 -0.49
CA LYS A 100 -8.14 -13.95 -0.62
C LYS A 100 -8.80 -12.58 -0.83
N GLN A 101 -8.32 -11.53 -0.15
CA GLN A 101 -8.81 -10.18 -0.40
C GLN A 101 -8.48 -9.73 -1.82
N ALA A 102 -7.23 -9.92 -2.26
CA ALA A 102 -6.79 -9.57 -3.60
C ALA A 102 -7.61 -10.29 -4.69
N GLN A 103 -7.77 -11.60 -4.57
CA GLN A 103 -8.60 -12.42 -5.47
C GLN A 103 -10.03 -11.89 -5.58
N TRP A 104 -10.65 -11.49 -4.46
CA TRP A 104 -12.00 -10.94 -4.48
C TRP A 104 -12.10 -9.69 -5.34
N TYR A 105 -11.14 -8.76 -5.22
CA TYR A 105 -11.12 -7.54 -6.04
C TYR A 105 -10.77 -7.81 -7.49
N ILE A 106 -9.90 -8.77 -7.79
CA ILE A 106 -9.61 -9.19 -9.17
C ILE A 106 -10.90 -9.64 -9.85
N ASN A 107 -11.62 -10.57 -9.23
CA ASN A 107 -12.87 -11.09 -9.77
C ASN A 107 -13.93 -9.99 -9.93
N GLU A 108 -14.00 -9.07 -8.96
CA GLU A 108 -14.93 -7.94 -9.01
C GLU A 108 -14.65 -6.99 -10.18
N ILE A 109 -13.38 -6.66 -10.42
CA ILE A 109 -12.96 -5.81 -11.53
C ILE A 109 -13.24 -6.51 -12.86
N GLU A 110 -12.83 -7.77 -13.02
CA GLU A 110 -13.03 -8.54 -14.26
C GLU A 110 -14.51 -8.67 -14.60
N TRP A 111 -15.36 -8.99 -13.61
CA TRP A 111 -16.80 -9.05 -13.82
C TRP A 111 -17.38 -7.71 -14.28
N ARG A 112 -16.92 -6.59 -13.72
CA ARG A 112 -17.38 -5.25 -14.13
C ARG A 112 -16.97 -4.93 -15.56
N THR A 113 -15.72 -5.20 -15.93
CA THR A 113 -15.21 -4.94 -17.28
C THR A 113 -15.95 -5.80 -18.30
N GLU A 114 -16.10 -7.10 -18.04
CA GLU A 114 -16.83 -8.00 -18.94
C GLU A 114 -18.31 -7.57 -19.10
N ALA A 115 -18.96 -7.13 -18.02
CA ALA A 115 -20.33 -6.62 -18.08
C ALA A 115 -20.44 -5.34 -18.91
N GLN A 116 -19.44 -4.45 -18.84
CA GLN A 116 -19.40 -3.22 -19.64
C GLN A 116 -19.23 -3.52 -21.13
N ASP A 117 -18.30 -4.41 -21.49
CA ASP A 117 -18.05 -4.80 -22.88
C ASP A 117 -19.33 -5.37 -23.54
N LYS A 118 -20.08 -6.19 -22.80
CA LYS A 118 -21.36 -6.74 -23.30
C LYS A 118 -22.43 -5.69 -23.52
N LEU A 119 -22.46 -4.64 -22.68
CA LEU A 119 -23.43 -3.54 -22.82
C LEU A 119 -23.13 -2.68 -24.06
N GLU A 120 -21.85 -2.39 -24.32
CA GLU A 120 -21.44 -1.62 -25.50
C GLU A 120 -21.82 -2.34 -26.80
N ILE A 121 -21.59 -3.66 -26.89
CA ILE A 121 -21.96 -4.49 -28.05
C ILE A 121 -23.47 -4.45 -28.34
N VAL A 122 -24.31 -4.32 -27.31
CA VAL A 122 -25.78 -4.28 -27.47
C VAL A 122 -26.26 -2.88 -27.86
N GLY A 123 -25.58 -1.82 -27.43
CA GLY A 123 -25.94 -0.43 -27.77
C GLY A 123 -25.58 -0.02 -29.20
N GLU A 124 -24.64 -0.72 -29.84
CA GLU A 124 -24.22 -0.49 -31.22
C GLU A 124 -25.06 -1.26 -32.27
N ARG A 125 -26.04 -2.07 -31.84
CA ARG A 125 -26.95 -2.82 -32.72
C ARG A 125 -28.33 -2.17 -32.82
#